data_AF-A0A3C0P0J7-F1
#
_entry.id   AF-A0A3C0P0J7-F1
#
_cell.length_a   1.000
_cell.length_b   1.000
_cell.length_c   1.000
_cell.angle_alpha   90.00
_cell.angle_beta   90.00
_cell.angle_gamma   90.00
#
_symmetry.space_group_name_H-M   'P 1'
#
loop_
_entity.id
_entity.type
_entity.pdbx_description
1 polymer ?
#
loop_
_entity_poly.entity_id
_entity_poly.type
_entity_poly.pdbx_seq_one_letter_code
_entity_poly.pdbx_strand_id
1 'polypeptide(L)'
;SILSHDHFQGGNYEFAMARAPYEEKFMIPGFEDVEAGIVEWPLSVIRIRHKDENRLIDLAEHILEKWRGYTDEAAFVFAETEGEPHNTITPIARKRDSVYELDLALRNNITTEEYPLGVFHPHPEYHHIKKENIGLIEVMGLAVLPARLKEELELLGRCMVQGKNVNDEPGLEKHADWAKAVLEKYKAADIRITDENVRDILKEEVGQVFVHVLEDAGVFKNTEEGRRAFRRFISVL
;
A
#
# COMPACT_ATOMS: atom_id res chain seq x y z
N SER A 1 21.33 1.60 -8.15
CA SER A 1 20.52 1.13 -7.01
C SER A 1 20.27 2.32 -6.10
N ILE A 2 19.03 2.73 -5.89
CA ILE A 2 18.66 3.71 -4.84
C ILE A 2 19.02 3.17 -3.43
N LEU A 3 19.45 1.91 -3.34
CA LEU A 3 19.81 1.21 -2.11
C LEU A 3 21.29 1.39 -1.70
N SER A 4 22.08 2.19 -2.43
CA SER A 4 23.41 2.59 -1.93
C SER A 4 23.24 3.74 -0.94
N HIS A 5 23.00 3.37 0.33
CA HIS A 5 23.09 4.24 1.52
C HIS A 5 22.06 5.36 1.67
N ASP A 6 20.82 5.18 1.22
CA ASP A 6 19.75 6.14 1.54
C ASP A 6 19.21 5.95 2.97
N HIS A 7 19.46 6.98 3.79
CA HIS A 7 18.79 7.56 4.97
C HIS A 7 17.85 6.73 5.89
N PHE A 8 17.16 5.71 5.40
CA PHE A 8 16.12 4.99 6.11
C PHE A 8 16.63 3.74 6.85
N GLN A 9 17.75 3.15 6.41
CA GLN A 9 18.32 1.94 7.04
C GLN A 9 18.86 2.16 8.45
N GLY A 10 19.15 3.42 8.82
CA GLY A 10 19.55 3.79 10.18
C GLY A 10 18.39 3.90 11.17
N GLY A 11 17.14 3.73 10.73
CA GLY A 11 15.96 3.74 11.61
C GLY A 11 15.54 5.11 12.15
N ASN A 12 16.24 6.20 11.76
CA ASN A 12 15.94 7.56 12.26
C ASN A 12 14.75 8.22 11.56
N TYR A 13 14.26 7.65 10.46
CA TYR A 13 13.06 8.14 9.80
C TYR A 13 11.83 7.37 10.26
N GLU A 14 10.84 8.11 10.73
CA GLU A 14 9.56 7.55 11.15
C GLU A 14 8.56 7.60 9.98
N PHE A 15 8.32 6.44 9.37
CA PHE A 15 7.35 6.28 8.30
C PHE A 15 5.90 6.46 8.79
N ALA A 16 4.98 6.77 7.87
CA ALA A 16 3.58 6.98 8.19
C ALA A 16 2.93 5.75 8.86
N MET A 17 3.20 4.54 8.36
CA MET A 17 2.70 3.31 8.97
C MET A 17 3.18 3.14 10.41
N ALA A 18 4.38 3.63 10.76
CA ALA A 18 4.92 3.52 12.12
C ALA A 18 4.18 4.41 13.14
N ARG A 19 3.46 5.44 12.68
CA ARG A 19 2.57 6.28 13.50
C ARG A 19 1.12 5.80 13.48
N ALA A 20 0.75 4.95 12.53
CA ALA A 20 -0.61 4.47 12.38
C ALA A 20 -1.04 3.70 13.64
N PRO A 21 -2.24 3.98 14.19
CA PRO A 21 -2.73 3.31 15.37
C PRO A 21 -3.18 1.88 15.05
N TYR A 22 -3.54 1.15 16.11
CA TYR A 22 -4.33 -0.06 15.95
C TYR A 22 -5.77 0.31 15.61
N GLU A 23 -6.30 -0.26 14.54
CA GLU A 23 -7.73 -0.24 14.24
C GLU A 23 -8.48 -1.19 15.19
N GLU A 24 -7.95 -2.40 15.39
CA GLU A 24 -8.53 -3.43 16.24
C GLU A 24 -7.42 -4.25 16.91
N LYS A 25 -7.53 -4.49 18.22
CA LYS A 25 -6.62 -5.36 18.96
C LYS A 25 -7.23 -6.74 19.17
N PHE A 26 -6.40 -7.77 19.17
CA PHE A 26 -6.83 -9.14 19.40
C PHE A 26 -5.75 -9.93 20.16
N MET A 27 -6.14 -11.09 20.69
CA MET A 27 -5.24 -12.04 21.34
C MET A 27 -5.11 -13.28 20.47
N ILE A 28 -3.92 -13.88 20.45
CA ILE A 28 -3.64 -15.12 19.72
C ILE A 28 -3.40 -16.23 20.76
N PRO A 29 -4.12 -17.35 20.70
CA PRO A 29 -3.94 -18.45 21.64
C PRO A 29 -2.49 -18.93 21.72
N GLY A 30 -1.97 -19.08 22.93
CA GLY A 30 -0.58 -19.45 23.17
C GLY A 30 0.44 -18.31 23.00
N PHE A 31 -0.02 -17.08 22.72
CA PHE A 31 0.77 -15.83 22.65
C PHE A 31 0.05 -14.66 23.32
N GLU A 32 -0.72 -14.93 24.38
CA GLU A 32 -1.53 -13.94 25.10
C GLU A 32 -0.67 -12.83 25.75
N ASP A 33 0.63 -13.06 25.87
CA ASP A 33 1.64 -12.12 26.36
C ASP A 33 2.12 -11.11 25.30
N VAL A 34 1.83 -11.34 24.01
CA VAL A 34 2.26 -10.49 22.90
C VAL A 34 1.13 -9.53 22.50
N GLU A 35 1.42 -8.23 22.41
CA GLU A 35 0.44 -7.26 21.90
C GLU A 35 0.23 -7.50 20.41
N ALA A 36 -1.01 -7.78 19.96
CA ALA A 36 -1.34 -7.97 18.55
C ALA A 36 -2.55 -7.13 18.13
N GLY A 37 -2.57 -6.71 16.86
CA GLY A 37 -3.71 -6.00 16.30
C GLY A 37 -3.58 -5.66 14.82
N ILE A 38 -4.71 -5.29 14.22
CA ILE A 38 -4.80 -4.73 12.87
C ILE A 38 -4.35 -3.27 12.93
N VAL A 39 -3.46 -2.87 12.02
CA VAL A 39 -3.06 -1.46 11.86
C VAL A 39 -4.11 -0.74 11.01
N GLU A 40 -4.47 0.50 11.38
CA GLU A 40 -5.29 1.38 10.55
C GLU A 40 -4.47 1.82 9.32
N TRP A 41 -4.47 0.98 8.29
CA TRP A 41 -3.62 1.12 7.11
C TRP A 41 -4.32 0.60 5.84
N PRO A 42 -4.00 1.10 4.63
CA PRO A 42 -4.59 0.59 3.39
C PRO A 42 -4.30 -0.88 3.10
N LEU A 43 -3.11 -1.35 3.52
CA LEU A 43 -2.71 -2.75 3.40
C LEU A 43 -3.20 -3.55 4.61
N SER A 44 -3.36 -4.87 4.42
CA SER A 44 -3.67 -5.79 5.51
C SER A 44 -2.44 -6.06 6.36
N VAL A 45 -2.30 -5.34 7.47
CA VAL A 45 -1.12 -5.40 8.34
C VAL A 45 -1.50 -5.87 9.73
N ILE A 46 -0.82 -6.90 10.22
CA ILE A 46 -0.85 -7.31 11.62
C ILE A 46 0.38 -6.71 12.31
N ARG A 47 0.18 -5.87 13.32
CA ARG A 47 1.26 -5.39 14.18
C ARG A 47 1.34 -6.23 15.44
N ILE A 48 2.53 -6.75 15.72
CA ILE A 48 2.85 -7.45 16.96
C ILE A 48 3.96 -6.73 17.73
N ARG A 49 3.87 -6.68 19.06
CA ARG A 49 4.86 -6.02 19.93
C ARG A 49 5.16 -6.83 21.18
N HIS A 50 6.44 -6.94 21.52
CA HIS A 50 6.89 -7.59 22.74
C HIS A 50 8.29 -7.12 23.17
N LYS A 51 8.67 -7.32 24.44
CA LYS A 51 10.01 -6.96 24.95
C LYS A 51 11.07 -8.01 24.66
N ASP A 52 10.66 -9.27 24.55
CA ASP A 52 11.50 -10.40 24.11
C ASP A 52 11.35 -10.59 22.61
N GLU A 53 12.48 -10.46 21.89
CA GLU A 53 12.55 -10.63 20.44
C GLU A 53 12.28 -12.07 20.00
N ASN A 54 12.67 -13.08 20.78
CA ASN A 54 12.42 -14.48 20.41
C ASN A 54 10.92 -14.76 20.42
N ARG A 55 10.21 -14.25 21.42
CA ARG A 55 8.75 -14.38 21.50
C ARG A 55 8.03 -13.74 20.33
N LEU A 56 8.56 -12.62 19.84
CA LEU A 56 8.03 -11.92 18.69
C LEU A 56 8.31 -12.68 17.38
N ILE A 57 9.50 -13.29 17.27
CA ILE A 57 9.88 -14.15 16.14
C ILE A 57 9.00 -15.39 16.10
N ASP A 58 8.81 -16.09 17.23
CA ASP A 58 7.94 -17.27 17.33
C ASP A 58 6.53 -16.97 16.84
N LEU A 59 5.95 -15.83 17.25
CA LEU A 59 4.62 -15.43 16.80
C LEU A 59 4.60 -15.05 15.31
N ALA A 60 5.62 -14.34 14.83
CA ALA A 60 5.71 -13.97 13.42
C ALA A 60 5.83 -15.19 12.51
N GLU A 61 6.60 -16.20 12.92
CA GLU A 61 6.72 -17.49 12.23
C GLU A 61 5.37 -18.21 12.21
N HIS A 62 4.69 -18.31 13.36
CA HIS A 62 3.34 -18.90 13.44
C HIS A 62 2.34 -18.20 12.51
N ILE A 63 2.30 -16.87 12.49
CA ILE A 63 1.44 -16.11 11.56
C ILE A 63 1.81 -16.39 10.10
N LEU A 64 3.11 -16.42 9.75
CA LEU A 64 3.58 -16.70 8.40
C LEU A 64 3.18 -18.12 7.94
N GLU A 65 3.37 -19.12 8.80
CA GLU A 65 3.00 -20.51 8.49
C GLU A 65 1.50 -20.66 8.28
N LYS A 66 0.69 -20.07 9.18
CA LYS A 66 -0.78 -20.02 9.02
C LYS A 66 -1.18 -19.33 7.73
N TRP A 67 -0.59 -18.17 7.43
CA TRP A 67 -0.87 -17.41 6.22
C TRP A 67 -0.53 -18.19 4.95
N ARG A 68 0.64 -18.84 4.90
CA ARG A 68 1.09 -19.63 3.74
C ARG A 68 0.10 -20.72 3.34
N GLY A 69 -0.57 -21.34 4.31
CA GLY A 69 -1.59 -22.37 4.07
C GLY A 69 -3.03 -21.87 4.03
N TYR A 70 -3.26 -20.56 4.15
CA TYR A 70 -4.61 -20.00 4.29
C TYR A 70 -5.30 -19.78 2.94
N THR A 71 -6.49 -20.35 2.77
CA THR A 71 -7.39 -20.10 1.65
C THR A 71 -8.73 -19.59 2.17
N ASP A 72 -9.22 -18.52 1.55
CA ASP A 72 -10.53 -17.93 1.76
C ASP A 72 -11.09 -17.50 0.41
N GLU A 73 -11.83 -18.40 -0.23
CA GLU A 73 -12.40 -18.18 -1.58
C GLU A 73 -13.34 -16.98 -1.61
N ALA A 74 -14.05 -16.70 -0.51
CA ALA A 74 -14.95 -15.56 -0.41
C ALA A 74 -14.20 -14.21 -0.40
N ALA A 75 -12.91 -14.22 -0.06
CA ALA A 75 -12.01 -13.07 -0.15
C ALA A 75 -11.07 -13.15 -1.37
N PHE A 76 -11.25 -14.13 -2.25
CA PHE A 76 -10.35 -14.43 -3.37
C PHE A 76 -8.90 -14.66 -2.93
N VAL A 77 -8.70 -15.21 -1.73
CA VAL A 77 -7.38 -15.59 -1.21
C VAL A 77 -7.20 -17.08 -1.42
N PHE A 78 -6.20 -17.46 -2.20
CA PHE A 78 -5.81 -18.86 -2.38
C PHE A 78 -4.36 -19.03 -1.95
N ALA A 79 -4.09 -20.00 -1.08
CA ALA A 79 -2.74 -20.33 -0.67
C ALA A 79 -1.87 -20.80 -1.84
N GLU A 80 -2.43 -21.60 -2.74
CA GLU A 80 -1.74 -22.22 -3.86
C GLU A 80 -2.72 -22.46 -5.03
N THR A 81 -2.25 -22.30 -6.26
CA THR A 81 -2.95 -22.78 -7.47
C THR A 81 -1.96 -23.47 -8.39
N GLU A 82 -2.30 -24.65 -8.93
CA GLU A 82 -1.43 -25.40 -9.85
C GLU A 82 -0.01 -25.70 -9.29
N GLY A 83 0.14 -25.80 -7.98
CA GLY A 83 1.44 -26.00 -7.32
C GLY A 83 2.23 -24.71 -7.07
N GLU A 84 1.74 -23.54 -7.49
CA GLU A 84 2.38 -22.24 -7.24
C GLU A 84 1.81 -21.60 -5.96
N PRO A 85 2.64 -21.35 -4.93
CA PRO A 85 2.20 -20.71 -3.69
C PRO A 85 2.08 -19.19 -3.83
N HIS A 86 0.99 -18.62 -3.33
CA HIS A 86 0.70 -17.18 -3.49
C HIS A 86 0.95 -16.37 -2.22
N ASN A 87 0.78 -16.96 -1.05
CA ASN A 87 0.78 -16.26 0.22
C ASN A 87 2.20 -16.04 0.78
N THR A 88 2.49 -14.80 1.15
CA THR A 88 3.71 -14.43 1.88
C THR A 88 3.47 -13.18 2.72
N ILE A 89 4.46 -12.74 3.48
CA ILE A 89 4.40 -11.48 4.23
C ILE A 89 5.58 -10.58 3.88
N THR A 90 5.42 -9.28 4.08
CA THR A 90 6.52 -8.32 4.15
C THR A 90 6.70 -7.87 5.60
N PRO A 91 7.69 -8.41 6.32
CA PRO A 91 7.92 -8.05 7.71
C PRO A 91 8.72 -6.75 7.79
N ILE A 92 8.26 -5.83 8.63
CA ILE A 92 8.94 -4.56 8.92
C ILE A 92 9.24 -4.51 10.40
N ALA A 93 10.53 -4.62 10.74
CA ALA A 93 10.99 -4.64 12.11
C ALA A 93 11.42 -3.26 12.59
N ARG A 94 11.08 -2.93 13.84
CA ARG A 94 11.59 -1.76 14.54
C ARG A 94 11.69 -2.01 16.04
N LYS A 95 12.47 -1.16 16.72
CA LYS A 95 12.55 -1.12 18.18
C LYS A 95 12.23 0.30 18.64
N ARG A 96 11.25 0.46 19.52
CA ARG A 96 10.85 1.74 20.12
C ARG A 96 10.73 1.57 21.62
N ASP A 97 11.36 2.45 22.40
CA ASP A 97 11.28 2.44 23.87
C ASP A 97 11.59 1.07 24.50
N SER A 98 12.58 0.36 23.96
CA SER A 98 12.97 -1.01 24.36
C SER A 98 11.93 -2.11 24.09
N VAL A 99 10.88 -1.81 23.32
CA VAL A 99 9.90 -2.77 22.82
C VAL A 99 10.18 -3.05 21.34
N TYR A 100 10.24 -4.34 20.99
CA TYR A 100 10.33 -4.78 19.61
C TYR A 100 8.94 -4.79 18.98
N GLU A 101 8.89 -4.44 17.71
CA GLU A 101 7.65 -4.36 16.93
C GLU A 101 7.90 -4.93 15.54
N LEU A 102 6.97 -5.78 15.09
CA LEU A 102 6.91 -6.26 13.72
C LEU A 102 5.56 -5.86 13.13
N ASP A 103 5.61 -5.13 12.02
CA ASP A 103 4.46 -4.97 11.12
C ASP A 103 4.55 -6.07 10.04
N LEU A 104 3.59 -6.97 10.04
CA LEU A 104 3.49 -8.09 9.10
C LEU A 104 2.44 -7.74 8.04
N ALA A 105 2.88 -7.15 6.93
CA ALA A 105 1.99 -6.86 5.80
C ALA A 105 1.72 -8.16 5.03
N LEU A 106 0.46 -8.60 5.01
CA LEU A 106 0.03 -9.79 4.28
C LEU A 106 0.07 -9.53 2.78
N ARG A 107 0.55 -10.53 2.04
CA ARG A 107 0.63 -10.49 0.57
C ARG A 107 0.09 -11.79 -0.02
N ASN A 108 -0.53 -11.65 -1.17
CA ASN A 108 -0.94 -12.76 -2.02
C ASN A 108 -0.62 -12.37 -3.48
N ASN A 109 0.08 -13.25 -4.21
CA ASN A 109 0.55 -12.98 -5.58
C ASN A 109 -0.35 -13.62 -6.66
N ILE A 110 -1.58 -14.04 -6.32
CA ILE A 110 -2.48 -14.67 -7.28
C ILE A 110 -2.75 -13.73 -8.45
N THR A 111 -2.76 -14.29 -9.66
CA THR A 111 -3.07 -13.59 -10.91
C THR A 111 -4.34 -14.17 -11.53
N THR A 112 -4.96 -13.41 -12.42
CA THR A 112 -6.08 -13.86 -13.26
C THR A 112 -5.88 -13.34 -14.68
N GLU A 113 -6.72 -13.78 -15.63
CA GLU A 113 -6.71 -13.20 -16.99
C GLU A 113 -7.03 -11.69 -16.96
N GLU A 114 -7.88 -11.25 -16.04
CA GLU A 114 -8.22 -9.84 -15.83
C GLU A 114 -7.07 -9.07 -15.16
N TYR A 115 -6.40 -9.69 -14.18
CA TYR A 115 -5.30 -9.10 -13.42
C TYR A 115 -4.00 -9.91 -13.58
N PRO A 116 -3.33 -9.81 -14.76
CA PRO A 116 -2.12 -10.60 -15.04
C PRO A 116 -0.91 -10.17 -14.21
N LEU A 117 -0.94 -8.97 -13.62
CA LEU A 117 0.12 -8.48 -12.72
C LEU A 117 -0.14 -8.83 -11.24
N GLY A 118 -1.30 -9.42 -10.94
CA GLY A 118 -1.72 -9.77 -9.58
C GLY A 118 -3.06 -9.13 -9.23
N VAL A 119 -3.93 -9.88 -8.57
CA VAL A 119 -5.20 -9.38 -8.04
C VAL A 119 -4.96 -8.33 -6.94
N PHE A 120 -3.91 -8.53 -6.15
CA PHE A 120 -3.48 -7.63 -5.07
C PHE A 120 -2.25 -6.82 -5.50
N HIS A 121 -2.38 -6.11 -6.63
CA HIS A 121 -1.38 -5.25 -7.25
C HIS A 121 -2.07 -4.00 -7.80
N PRO A 122 -1.40 -2.84 -7.98
CA PRO A 122 -1.96 -1.69 -8.69
C PRO A 122 -2.83 -2.07 -9.90
N HIS A 123 -4.07 -1.61 -9.95
CA HIS A 123 -4.99 -1.88 -11.06
C HIS A 123 -4.74 -0.95 -12.25
N PRO A 124 -5.16 -1.34 -13.47
CA PRO A 124 -4.84 -0.63 -14.71
C PRO A 124 -5.15 0.87 -14.70
N GLU A 125 -6.21 1.29 -14.02
CA GLU A 125 -6.61 2.69 -13.87
C GLU A 125 -5.55 3.58 -13.19
N TYR A 126 -4.65 3.02 -12.37
CA TYR A 126 -3.60 3.77 -11.68
C TYR A 126 -2.21 3.63 -12.32
N HIS A 127 -2.06 2.81 -13.36
CA HIS A 127 -0.76 2.53 -14.01
C HIS A 127 -0.13 3.77 -14.64
N HIS A 128 -0.90 4.82 -14.91
CA HIS A 128 -0.36 6.08 -15.38
C HIS A 128 0.60 6.70 -14.34
N ILE A 129 0.33 6.57 -13.04
CA ILE A 129 1.21 6.98 -11.94
C ILE A 129 2.17 5.87 -11.54
N LYS A 130 1.65 4.69 -11.18
CA LYS A 130 2.42 3.59 -10.60
C LYS A 130 1.92 2.25 -11.14
N LYS A 131 2.81 1.58 -11.87
CA LYS A 131 2.54 0.24 -12.44
C LYS A 131 3.40 -0.84 -11.78
N GLU A 132 4.57 -0.45 -11.30
CA GLU A 132 5.55 -1.33 -10.68
C GLU A 132 5.05 -1.86 -9.33
N ASN A 133 5.66 -2.95 -8.86
CA ASN A 133 5.32 -3.56 -7.58
C ASN A 133 5.51 -2.58 -6.41
N ILE A 134 4.70 -2.77 -5.37
CA ILE A 134 4.79 -2.03 -4.10
C ILE A 134 5.97 -2.58 -3.30
N GLY A 135 7.02 -1.78 -3.21
CA GLY A 135 8.21 -2.07 -2.43
C GLY A 135 8.05 -1.78 -0.95
N LEU A 136 9.06 -2.16 -0.15
CA LEU A 136 9.07 -2.02 1.30
C LEU A 136 8.78 -0.59 1.79
N ILE A 137 9.39 0.41 1.14
CA ILE A 137 9.24 1.83 1.49
C ILE A 137 7.81 2.33 1.22
N GLU A 138 7.20 1.79 0.18
CA GLU A 138 5.85 2.14 -0.27
C GLU A 138 4.80 1.51 0.65
N VAL A 139 5.01 0.26 1.08
CA VAL A 139 4.22 -0.39 2.16
C VAL A 139 4.19 0.48 3.41
N MET A 140 5.30 1.13 3.75
CA MET A 140 5.41 2.00 4.93
C MET A 140 4.82 3.41 4.72
N GLY A 141 4.36 3.74 3.51
CA GLY A 141 3.65 4.99 3.20
C GLY A 141 4.51 6.09 2.58
N LEU A 142 5.66 5.75 2.01
CA LEU A 142 6.45 6.69 1.20
C LEU A 142 6.43 6.26 -0.27
N ALA A 143 5.75 7.04 -1.11
CA ALA A 143 5.64 6.77 -2.53
C ALA A 143 6.98 6.91 -3.25
N VAL A 144 7.42 5.84 -3.93
CA VAL A 144 8.60 5.85 -4.81
C VAL A 144 8.11 5.80 -6.25
N LEU A 145 8.04 6.97 -6.86
CA LEU A 145 7.45 7.16 -8.18
C LEU A 145 8.48 6.97 -9.30
N PRO A 146 8.05 6.52 -10.50
CA PRO A 146 8.93 6.39 -11.65
C PRO A 146 9.60 7.71 -12.03
N ALA A 147 10.87 7.68 -12.42
CA ALA A 147 11.61 8.90 -12.78
C ALA A 147 10.95 9.71 -13.91
N ARG A 148 10.31 9.02 -14.87
CA ARG A 148 9.50 9.63 -15.96
C ARG A 148 8.43 10.59 -15.44
N LEU A 149 7.85 10.27 -14.29
CA LEU A 149 6.67 10.97 -13.79
C LEU A 149 6.98 12.42 -13.40
N LYS A 150 8.24 12.71 -13.06
CA LYS A 150 8.66 14.09 -12.77
C LYS A 150 8.46 15.00 -13.99
N GLU A 151 8.96 14.58 -15.15
CA GLU A 151 8.86 15.36 -16.39
C GLU A 151 7.41 15.39 -16.89
N GLU A 152 6.71 14.26 -16.80
CA GLU A 152 5.29 14.13 -17.16
C GLU A 152 4.41 15.10 -16.35
N LEU A 153 4.58 15.17 -15.01
CA LEU A 153 3.80 16.06 -14.15
C LEU A 153 4.12 17.55 -14.37
N GLU A 154 5.38 17.88 -14.67
CA GLU A 154 5.75 19.26 -15.02
C GLU A 154 5.09 19.72 -16.33
N LEU A 155 5.07 18.85 -17.36
CA LEU A 155 4.39 19.12 -18.63
C LEU A 155 2.87 19.19 -18.42
N LEU A 156 2.31 18.25 -17.67
CA LEU A 156 0.88 18.19 -17.38
C LEU A 156 0.40 19.45 -16.66
N GLY A 157 1.15 19.91 -15.65
CA GLY A 157 0.83 21.13 -14.93
C GLY A 157 0.77 22.36 -15.84
N ARG A 158 1.73 22.48 -16.79
CA ARG A 158 1.69 23.56 -17.80
C ARG A 158 0.46 23.46 -18.69
N CYS A 159 0.08 22.27 -19.13
CA CYS A 159 -1.11 22.06 -19.96
C CYS A 159 -2.38 22.49 -19.21
N MET A 160 -2.51 22.09 -17.94
CA MET A 160 -3.65 22.41 -17.08
C MET A 160 -3.79 23.92 -16.85
N VAL A 161 -2.69 24.63 -16.58
CA VAL A 161 -2.70 26.10 -16.37
C VAL A 161 -3.04 26.84 -17.67
N GLN A 162 -2.52 26.38 -18.81
CA GLN A 162 -2.75 27.02 -20.11
C GLN A 162 -4.11 26.66 -20.74
N GLY A 163 -4.86 25.72 -20.15
CA GLY A 163 -6.10 25.21 -20.72
C GLY A 163 -5.89 24.44 -22.02
N LYS A 164 -4.70 23.83 -22.22
CA LYS A 164 -4.40 22.99 -23.38
C LYS A 164 -5.01 21.61 -23.20
N ASN A 165 -5.44 21.00 -24.30
CA ASN A 165 -5.86 19.61 -24.30
C ASN A 165 -4.66 18.69 -24.07
N VAL A 166 -4.69 17.92 -22.99
CA VAL A 166 -3.60 17.01 -22.59
C VAL A 166 -3.32 15.93 -23.64
N ASN A 167 -4.34 15.52 -24.40
CA ASN A 167 -4.18 14.52 -25.47
C ASN A 167 -3.31 15.01 -26.64
N ASP A 168 -3.12 16.33 -26.77
CA ASP A 168 -2.31 16.90 -27.84
C ASP A 168 -0.81 16.98 -27.44
N GLU A 169 -0.47 16.69 -26.18
CA GLU A 169 0.90 16.71 -25.67
C GLU A 169 1.50 15.29 -25.65
N PRO A 170 2.55 15.01 -26.45
CA PRO A 170 3.13 13.68 -26.55
C PRO A 170 3.61 13.12 -25.21
N GLY A 171 3.20 11.89 -24.90
CA GLY A 171 3.57 11.19 -23.67
C GLY A 171 2.63 11.43 -22.48
N LEU A 172 1.67 12.37 -22.61
CA LEU A 172 0.67 12.64 -21.57
C LEU A 172 -0.68 11.97 -21.80
N GLU A 173 -0.84 11.20 -22.88
CA GLU A 173 -2.13 10.62 -23.29
C GLU A 173 -2.72 9.74 -22.17
N LYS A 174 -1.87 8.97 -21.48
CA LYS A 174 -2.23 8.14 -20.32
C LYS A 174 -2.70 8.92 -19.08
N HIS A 175 -2.45 10.22 -19.03
CA HIS A 175 -2.86 11.10 -17.93
C HIS A 175 -4.12 11.91 -18.25
N ALA A 176 -4.60 11.89 -19.50
CA ALA A 176 -5.62 12.82 -19.96
C ALA A 176 -6.94 12.71 -19.20
N ASP A 177 -7.45 11.49 -18.99
CA ASP A 177 -8.69 11.26 -18.25
C ASP A 177 -8.56 11.67 -16.78
N TRP A 178 -7.44 11.32 -16.15
CA TRP A 178 -7.14 11.73 -14.78
C TRP A 178 -7.04 13.26 -14.66
N ALA A 179 -6.32 13.92 -15.56
CA ALA A 179 -6.17 15.39 -15.56
C ALA A 179 -7.52 16.10 -15.75
N LYS A 180 -8.40 15.55 -16.60
CA LYS A 180 -9.77 16.03 -16.76
C LYS A 180 -10.57 15.89 -15.47
N ALA A 181 -10.50 14.74 -14.80
CA ALA A 181 -11.16 14.52 -13.52
C ALA A 181 -10.66 15.51 -12.44
N VAL A 182 -9.35 15.75 -12.38
CA VAL A 182 -8.75 16.76 -11.49
C VAL A 182 -9.27 18.16 -11.82
N LEU A 183 -9.25 18.57 -13.09
CA LEU A 183 -9.77 19.88 -13.49
C LEU A 183 -11.23 20.09 -13.06
N GLU A 184 -12.09 19.10 -13.28
CA GLU A 184 -13.51 19.19 -12.87
C GLU A 184 -13.67 19.18 -11.35
N LYS A 185 -12.88 18.39 -10.60
CA LYS A 185 -12.87 18.38 -9.13
C LYS A 185 -12.57 19.75 -8.55
N TYR A 186 -11.48 20.40 -8.98
CA TYR A 186 -11.08 21.70 -8.44
C TYR A 186 -11.99 22.83 -8.92
N LYS A 187 -12.52 22.75 -10.14
CA LYS A 187 -13.54 23.67 -10.64
C LYS A 187 -14.83 23.58 -9.82
N ALA A 188 -15.28 22.38 -9.47
CA ALA A 188 -16.45 22.18 -8.60
C ALA A 188 -16.24 22.74 -7.18
N ALA A 189 -14.98 22.81 -6.72
CA ALA A 189 -14.59 23.45 -5.47
C ALA A 189 -14.33 24.97 -5.57
N ASP A 190 -14.62 25.59 -6.73
CA ASP A 190 -14.34 27.01 -7.03
C ASP A 190 -12.85 27.39 -6.91
N ILE A 191 -11.96 26.43 -7.18
CA ILE A 191 -10.51 26.61 -7.17
C ILE A 191 -10.00 26.69 -8.60
N ARG A 192 -9.48 27.86 -8.98
CA ARG A 192 -8.78 28.02 -10.26
C ARG A 192 -7.38 27.43 -10.19
N ILE A 193 -7.04 26.58 -11.16
CA ILE A 193 -5.68 26.07 -11.33
C ILE A 193 -4.80 27.16 -11.98
N THR A 194 -3.65 27.41 -11.38
CA THR A 194 -2.68 28.47 -11.73
C THR A 194 -1.25 27.95 -11.57
N ASP A 195 -0.27 28.67 -12.11
CA ASP A 195 1.15 28.31 -11.92
C ASP A 195 1.57 28.24 -10.44
N GLU A 196 0.89 28.98 -9.57
CA GLU A 196 1.19 29.04 -8.13
C GLU A 196 0.73 27.79 -7.38
N ASN A 197 -0.38 27.16 -7.79
CA ASN A 197 -0.98 26.04 -7.04
C ASN A 197 -0.92 24.68 -7.77
N VAL A 198 -0.67 24.65 -9.08
CA VAL A 198 -0.77 23.41 -9.88
C VAL A 198 0.18 22.32 -9.40
N ARG A 199 1.36 22.68 -8.88
CA ARG A 199 2.33 21.72 -8.33
C ARG A 199 1.82 21.03 -7.09
N ASP A 200 1.22 21.79 -6.17
CA ASP A 200 0.68 21.24 -4.93
C ASP A 200 -0.58 20.43 -5.18
N ILE A 201 -1.44 20.89 -6.12
CA ILE A 201 -2.59 20.12 -6.59
C ILE A 201 -2.14 18.78 -7.17
N LEU A 202 -1.23 18.77 -8.13
CA LEU A 202 -0.75 17.52 -8.74
C LEU A 202 -0.09 16.61 -7.70
N LYS A 203 0.66 17.17 -6.74
CA LYS A 203 1.25 16.39 -5.66
C LYS A 203 0.18 15.73 -4.79
N GLU A 204 -0.86 16.46 -4.41
CA GLU A 204 -1.99 15.92 -3.64
C GLU A 204 -2.70 14.82 -4.41
N GLU A 205 -3.07 15.07 -5.67
CA GLU A 205 -3.80 14.09 -6.49
C GLU A 205 -2.97 12.84 -6.79
N VAL A 206 -1.65 12.97 -6.97
CA VAL A 206 -0.73 11.82 -7.05
C VAL A 206 -0.73 11.03 -5.73
N GLY A 207 -0.77 11.73 -4.60
CA GLY A 207 -0.92 11.11 -3.28
C GLY A 207 -2.21 10.30 -3.17
N GLN A 208 -3.33 10.84 -3.64
CA GLN A 208 -4.63 10.15 -3.66
C GLN A 208 -4.60 8.90 -4.55
N VAL A 209 -4.02 8.99 -5.75
CA VAL A 209 -3.81 7.81 -6.61
C VAL A 209 -2.94 6.77 -5.91
N PHE A 210 -1.90 7.20 -5.19
CA PHE A 210 -1.04 6.29 -4.46
C PHE A 210 -1.74 5.59 -3.29
N VAL A 211 -2.72 6.24 -2.64
CA VAL A 211 -3.58 5.58 -1.64
C VAL A 211 -4.36 4.44 -2.28
N HIS A 212 -5.00 4.67 -3.43
CA HIS A 212 -5.73 3.61 -4.14
C HIS A 212 -4.82 2.47 -4.59
N VAL A 213 -3.61 2.79 -5.03
CA VAL A 213 -2.57 1.79 -5.34
C VAL A 213 -2.24 0.90 -4.13
N LEU A 214 -2.18 1.46 -2.92
CA LEU A 214 -2.00 0.66 -1.70
C LEU A 214 -3.27 -0.13 -1.35
N GLU A 215 -4.46 0.42 -1.57
CA GLU A 215 -5.74 -0.28 -1.35
C GLU A 215 -5.89 -1.48 -2.30
N ASP A 216 -5.47 -1.36 -3.56
CA ASP A 216 -5.42 -2.45 -4.53
C ASP A 216 -4.50 -3.58 -4.05
N ALA A 217 -3.34 -3.21 -3.52
CA ALA A 217 -2.37 -4.15 -2.96
C ALA A 217 -2.79 -4.77 -1.61
N GLY A 218 -3.82 -4.22 -0.94
CA GLY A 218 -4.38 -4.77 0.29
C GLY A 218 -5.16 -6.05 0.03
N VAL A 219 -4.81 -7.13 0.74
CA VAL A 219 -5.47 -8.45 0.57
C VAL A 219 -6.91 -8.42 1.08
N PHE A 220 -7.09 -7.96 2.31
CA PHE A 220 -8.38 -7.67 2.92
C PHE A 220 -8.66 -6.17 2.83
N LYS A 221 -9.63 -5.80 1.99
CA LYS A 221 -9.98 -4.40 1.72
C LYS A 221 -10.50 -3.67 2.98
N ASN A 222 -10.39 -2.34 2.98
CA ASN A 222 -10.88 -1.47 4.04
C ASN A 222 -12.40 -1.25 3.96
N THR A 223 -13.14 -2.36 3.84
CA THR A 223 -14.60 -2.42 3.82
C THR A 223 -15.08 -3.34 4.93
N GLU A 224 -16.38 -3.32 5.24
CA GLU A 224 -16.96 -4.21 6.25
C GLU A 224 -16.75 -5.69 5.87
N GLU A 225 -16.92 -6.03 4.59
CA GLU A 225 -16.65 -7.36 4.02
C GLU A 225 -15.17 -7.75 4.20
N GLY A 226 -14.26 -6.85 3.84
CA GLY A 226 -12.82 -7.10 3.95
C GLY A 226 -12.39 -7.28 5.41
N ARG A 227 -12.93 -6.48 6.35
CA ARG A 227 -12.66 -6.66 7.78
C ARG A 227 -13.25 -7.95 8.33
N ARG A 228 -14.44 -8.37 7.88
CA ARG A 228 -14.97 -9.70 8.22
C ARG A 228 -14.06 -10.81 7.71
N ALA A 229 -13.52 -10.70 6.50
CA ALA A 229 -12.55 -11.65 5.96
C ALA A 229 -11.24 -11.67 6.76
N PHE A 230 -10.70 -10.49 7.11
CA PHE A 230 -9.49 -10.42 7.92
C PHE A 230 -9.69 -11.07 9.30
N ARG A 231 -10.85 -10.87 9.94
CA ARG A 231 -11.19 -11.54 11.20
C ARG A 231 -11.30 -13.06 11.06
N ARG A 232 -11.74 -13.59 9.92
CA ARG A 232 -11.71 -15.04 9.66
C ARG A 232 -10.28 -15.57 9.68
N PHE A 233 -9.34 -14.87 9.03
CA PHE A 233 -7.93 -15.23 9.11
C PHE A 233 -7.40 -15.15 10.54
N ILE A 234 -7.69 -14.06 11.27
CA ILE A 234 -7.28 -13.89 12.66
C ILE A 234 -7.82 -15.02 13.56
N SER A 235 -9.03 -15.53 13.29
CA SER A 235 -9.63 -16.61 14.09
C SER A 235 -8.95 -17.98 13.95
N VAL A 236 -8.07 -18.14 12.94
CA VAL A 236 -7.29 -19.37 12.74
C VAL A 236 -5.81 -19.22 13.14
N LEU A 237 -5.44 -18.04 13.65
CA LEU A 237 -4.17 -17.80 14.32
C LEU A 237 -4.22 -18.42 15.73
#